data_AF-A0A9E5EYW4-F1
#
_entry.id   AF-A0A9E5EYW4-F1
#
_cell.length_a   1.000
_cell.length_b   1.000
_cell.length_c   1.000
_cell.angle_alpha   90.00
_cell.angle_beta   90.00
_cell.angle_gamma   90.00
#
_symmetry.space_group_name_H-M   'P 1'
#
loop_
_entity.id
_entity.type
_entity.pdbx_description
1 polymer ?
#
loop_
_entity_poly.entity_id
_entity_poly.type
_entity_poly.pdbx_seq_one_letter_code
_entity_poly.pdbx_strand_id
1 'polypeptide(L)'
;MSINKPTKKWSTNDIDKMLALLPIMEAEGFKAASWPNREPVEVNGELIQHVPYPEYHSVVDQFWEFCYETSCFMEPYEVLPEDPAGTEPDTSLFNLLQTASDMSH
;
A
#
# COMPACT_ATOMS: atom_id res chain seq x y z
N MET A 1 14.16 5.20 0.60
CA MET A 1 13.52 6.20 1.50
C MET A 1 13.24 7.45 0.66
N SER A 2 11.95 7.72 0.37
CA SER A 2 11.42 8.73 -0.56
C SER A 2 12.29 9.93 -0.99
N ILE A 3 13.11 9.93 -2.05
CA ILE A 3 13.73 11.16 -2.61
C ILE A 3 12.65 12.18 -2.96
N ASN A 4 11.47 11.71 -3.40
CA ASN A 4 10.35 12.56 -3.81
C ASN A 4 9.30 12.80 -2.71
N LYS A 5 9.34 12.03 -1.62
CA LYS A 5 8.48 12.24 -0.45
C LYS A 5 9.37 12.69 0.70
N PRO A 6 9.36 14.00 1.03
CA PRO A 6 10.30 14.50 2.02
C PRO A 6 10.11 13.71 3.31
N THR A 7 11.23 13.47 3.99
CA THR A 7 11.28 13.30 5.44
C THR A 7 10.71 14.56 6.11
N LYS A 8 9.40 14.80 5.96
CA LYS A 8 8.71 15.89 6.64
C LYS A 8 8.78 15.54 8.11
N LYS A 9 9.57 16.31 8.85
CA LYS A 9 9.51 16.32 10.31
C LYS A 9 8.05 16.48 10.68
N TRP A 10 7.57 15.62 11.58
CA TRP A 10 6.18 15.68 12.01
C TRP A 10 5.93 17.03 12.66
N SER A 11 4.87 17.69 12.23
CA SER A 11 4.33 18.81 12.97
C SER A 11 3.64 18.31 14.24
N THR A 12 3.45 19.18 15.23
CA THR A 12 2.64 18.84 16.41
C THR A 12 1.25 18.34 16.01
N ASN A 13 0.66 18.92 14.97
CA ASN A 13 -0.63 18.49 14.43
C ASN A 13 -0.60 17.07 13.86
N ASP A 14 0.51 16.64 13.25
CA ASP A 14 0.64 15.25 12.76
C ASP A 14 0.73 14.27 13.93
N ILE A 15 1.45 14.66 15.00
CA ILE A 15 1.53 13.89 16.25
C ILE A 15 0.14 13.78 16.89
N ASP A 16 -0.59 14.89 16.99
CA ASP A 16 -1.94 14.93 17.59
C ASP A 16 -2.92 14.04 16.81
N LYS A 17 -2.86 14.06 15.47
CA LYS A 17 -3.65 13.17 14.62
C LYS A 17 -3.34 11.70 14.88
N MET A 18 -2.07 11.33 14.94
CA MET A 18 -1.66 9.95 15.23
C MET A 18 -2.13 9.51 16.62
N LEU A 19 -1.95 10.36 17.63
CA LEU A 19 -2.39 10.09 19.00
C LEU A 19 -3.92 10.00 19.13
N ALA A 20 -4.69 10.63 18.26
CA ALA A 20 -6.15 10.52 18.25
C ALA A 20 -6.64 9.17 17.70
N LEU A 21 -5.89 8.53 16.79
CA LEU A 21 -6.25 7.24 16.19
C LEU A 21 -5.92 6.06 17.12
N LEU A 22 -4.81 6.14 17.87
CA LEU A 22 -4.30 5.05 18.71
C LEU A 22 -5.33 4.49 19.71
N PRO A 23 -6.04 5.30 20.52
CA PRO A 23 -7.02 4.77 21.48
C PRO A 23 -8.15 3.97 20.85
N ILE A 24 -8.50 4.28 19.60
CA ILE A 24 -9.55 3.57 18.87
C ILE A 24 -9.04 2.22 18.38
N MET A 25 -7.80 2.19 17.85
CA MET A 25 -7.15 0.98 17.36
C MET A 25 -6.78 0.01 18.49
N GLU A 26 -6.46 0.53 19.68
CA GLU A 26 -6.10 -0.24 20.87
C GLU A 26 -7.31 -0.63 21.73
N ALA A 27 -8.52 -0.20 21.35
CA ALA A 27 -9.74 -0.51 22.10
C ALA A 27 -10.01 -2.03 22.14
N GLU A 28 -10.50 -2.51 23.27
CA GLU A 28 -10.88 -3.91 23.43
C GLU A 28 -11.94 -4.31 22.38
N GLY A 29 -11.68 -5.38 21.64
CA GLY A 29 -12.58 -5.88 20.60
C GLY A 29 -12.49 -5.14 19.25
N PHE A 30 -11.57 -4.18 19.10
CA PHE A 30 -11.30 -3.57 17.80
C PHE A 30 -10.89 -4.63 16.77
N LYS A 31 -11.48 -4.56 15.57
CA LYS A 31 -11.16 -5.42 14.43
C LYS A 31 -10.74 -4.55 13.26
N ALA A 32 -9.46 -4.63 12.90
CA ALA A 32 -8.90 -3.84 11.80
C ALA A 32 -9.52 -4.18 10.43
N ALA A 33 -9.97 -5.42 10.26
CA ALA A 33 -10.57 -5.89 9.03
C ALA A 33 -11.57 -7.01 9.30
N SER A 34 -12.53 -7.16 8.38
CA SER A 34 -13.45 -8.28 8.31
C SER A 34 -13.40 -8.92 6.93
N TRP A 35 -13.67 -10.23 6.85
CA TRP A 35 -13.68 -10.97 5.59
C TRP A 35 -15.12 -11.39 5.30
N PRO A 36 -15.89 -10.56 4.60
CA PRO A 36 -17.24 -10.94 4.20
C PRO A 36 -17.16 -12.06 3.16
N ASN A 37 -18.06 -13.03 3.28
CA ASN A 37 -18.29 -13.98 2.19
C ASN A 37 -18.96 -13.23 1.05
N ARG A 38 -18.28 -13.17 -0.10
CA ARG A 38 -18.79 -12.55 -1.31
C ARG A 38 -19.28 -13.64 -2.25
N GLU A 39 -20.56 -13.57 -2.60
CA GLU A 39 -21.14 -14.45 -3.60
C GLU A 39 -20.61 -14.09 -4.99
N PRO A 40 -20.54 -15.06 -5.92
CA PRO A 40 -20.20 -14.77 -7.32
C PRO A 40 -21.21 -13.80 -7.94
N VAL A 41 -20.75 -12.90 -8.79
CA VAL A 41 -21.60 -11.91 -9.47
C VAL A 41 -21.56 -12.15 -10.97
N GLU A 42 -22.73 -12.12 -11.61
CA GLU A 42 -22.83 -12.20 -13.07
C GLU A 42 -22.58 -10.84 -13.70
N VAL A 43 -21.58 -10.77 -14.58
CA VAL A 43 -21.22 -9.55 -15.32
C VAL A 43 -21.09 -9.92 -16.79
N ASN A 44 -21.90 -9.29 -17.65
CA ASN A 44 -21.94 -9.56 -19.10
C ASN A 44 -22.17 -11.04 -19.48
N GLY A 45 -22.93 -11.79 -18.68
CA GLY A 45 -23.22 -13.21 -18.92
C GLY A 45 -22.14 -14.18 -18.45
N GLU A 46 -21.08 -13.69 -17.79
CA GLU A 46 -20.05 -14.51 -17.17
C GLU A 46 -20.16 -14.45 -15.64
N LEU A 47 -20.02 -15.60 -14.98
CA LEU A 47 -20.03 -15.69 -13.52
C LEU A 47 -18.63 -15.38 -12.99
N ILE A 48 -18.47 -14.22 -12.34
CA ILE A 48 -17.19 -13.77 -11.79
C ILE A 48 -17.13 -14.12 -10.30
N GLN A 49 -16.14 -14.94 -9.94
CA GLN A 49 -15.78 -15.17 -8.55
C GLN A 49 -14.94 -13.99 -8.04
N HIS A 50 -15.38 -13.37 -6.95
CA HIS A 50 -14.58 -12.35 -6.29
C HIS A 50 -13.39 -12.99 -5.58
N VAL A 51 -12.19 -12.46 -5.81
CA VAL A 51 -11.02 -12.75 -4.96
C VAL A 51 -11.37 -12.27 -3.54
N PRO A 52 -11.15 -13.08 -2.49
CA PRO A 52 -11.45 -12.67 -1.12
C PRO A 52 -10.61 -11.46 -0.75
N TYR A 53 -11.27 -10.32 -0.55
CA TYR A 53 -10.65 -9.07 -0.13
C TYR A 53 -11.31 -8.60 1.17
N PRO A 54 -10.54 -8.20 2.19
CA PRO A 54 -11.10 -7.70 3.43
C PRO A 54 -11.86 -6.38 3.25
N GLU A 55 -12.80 -6.15 4.16
CA GLU A 55 -13.35 -4.83 4.43
C GLU A 55 -12.67 -4.29 5.68
N TYR A 56 -11.84 -3.26 5.46
CA TYR A 56 -11.10 -2.59 6.53
C TYR A 56 -12.02 -1.68 7.35
N HIS A 57 -11.70 -1.54 8.63
CA HIS A 57 -12.34 -0.55 9.48
C HIS A 57 -11.90 0.85 9.03
N SER A 58 -12.80 1.83 9.01
CA SER A 58 -12.52 3.18 8.49
C SER A 58 -11.31 3.89 9.13
N VAL A 59 -11.02 3.57 10.39
CA VAL A 59 -9.83 4.06 11.12
C VAL A 59 -8.52 3.54 10.51
N VAL A 60 -8.52 2.34 9.92
CA VAL A 60 -7.36 1.79 9.21
C VAL A 60 -7.09 2.58 7.94
N ASP A 61 -8.14 2.94 7.19
CA ASP A 61 -8.00 3.79 6.00
C ASP A 61 -7.43 5.16 6.38
N GLN A 62 -7.96 5.79 7.44
CA GLN A 62 -7.44 7.06 7.97
C GLN A 62 -5.98 6.96 8.41
N PHE A 63 -5.60 5.84 9.03
CA PHE A 63 -4.22 5.59 9.43
C PHE A 63 -3.29 5.45 8.23
N TRP A 64 -3.71 4.73 7.18
CA TRP A 64 -2.93 4.58 5.96
C TRP A 64 -2.77 5.89 5.19
N GLU A 65 -3.83 6.67 5.04
CA GLU A 65 -3.77 8.01 4.44
C GLU A 65 -2.79 8.89 5.21
N PHE A 66 -2.89 8.91 6.54
CA PHE A 66 -1.95 9.64 7.39
C PHE A 66 -0.52 9.16 7.20
N CYS A 67 -0.28 7.85 7.17
CA CYS A 67 1.06 7.31 6.95
C CYS A 67 1.61 7.73 5.59
N TYR A 68 0.80 7.68 4.53
CA TYR A 68 1.17 8.06 3.17
C TYR A 68 1.58 9.54 3.03
N GLU A 69 0.92 10.43 3.78
CA GLU A 69 1.18 11.87 3.78
C GLU A 69 2.37 12.28 4.65
N THR A 70 2.82 11.41 5.55
CA THR A 70 3.86 11.68 6.54
C THR A 70 5.13 10.85 6.28
N SER A 71 6.15 11.06 7.10
CA SER A 71 7.39 10.27 7.02
C SER A 71 7.23 8.81 7.46
N CYS A 72 6.02 8.37 7.85
CA CYS A 72 5.73 6.97 8.17
C CYS A 72 5.76 6.08 6.93
N PHE A 73 5.45 6.61 5.76
CA PHE A 73 5.43 5.85 4.52
C PHE A 73 6.82 5.79 3.90
N MET A 74 7.31 4.57 3.73
CA MET A 74 8.45 4.28 2.88
C MET A 74 7.92 3.69 1.58
N GLU A 75 8.24 4.33 0.46
CA GLU A 75 7.94 3.79 -0.86
C GLU A 75 8.79 2.54 -1.10
N PRO A 76 8.19 1.34 -1.23
CA PRO A 76 8.95 0.09 -1.30
C PRO A 76 9.75 -0.09 -2.60
N TYR A 77 9.39 0.62 -3.66
CA TYR A 77 10.02 0.51 -4.98
C TYR A 77 10.95 1.67 -5.31
N GLU A 78 11.26 2.48 -4.32
CA GLU A 78 12.02 3.68 -4.55
C GLU A 78 13.51 3.40 -4.34
N VAL A 79 14.27 3.84 -5.35
CA VAL A 79 15.70 3.60 -5.50
C VAL A 79 16.44 4.07 -4.26
N LEU A 80 17.23 3.16 -3.71
CA LEU A 80 18.11 3.41 -2.60
C LEU A 80 19.50 3.81 -3.12
N PRO A 81 20.29 4.57 -2.34
CA PRO A 81 21.65 4.95 -2.72
C PRO A 81 22.58 3.75 -3.03
N GLU A 82 22.29 2.60 -2.44
CA GLU A 82 22.98 1.33 -2.65
C GLU A 82 22.54 0.55 -3.91
N ASP A 83 21.45 0.96 -4.56
CA ASP A 83 20.92 0.26 -5.72
C ASP A 83 21.82 0.47 -6.96
N PRO A 84 21.95 -0.55 -7.83
CA PRO A 84 22.66 -0.42 -9.10
C PRO A 84 22.08 0.70 -9.98
N ALA A 85 22.93 1.38 -10.74
CA ALA A 85 22.48 2.35 -11.74
C ALA A 85 21.52 1.70 -12.76
N GLY A 86 20.43 2.38 -13.12
CA GLY A 86 19.39 1.83 -14.02
C GLY A 86 18.27 1.08 -13.30
N THR A 87 18.17 1.18 -11.98
CA THR A 87 17.04 0.67 -11.18
C THR A 87 15.94 1.72 -10.98
N GLU A 88 16.11 2.92 -11.54
CA GLU A 88 15.09 3.96 -11.45
C GLU A 88 13.78 3.53 -12.15
N PRO A 89 12.62 3.92 -11.59
CA PRO A 89 11.37 3.79 -12.31
C PRO A 89 11.51 4.49 -13.66
N ASP A 90 11.13 3.78 -14.74
CA ASP A 90 11.24 4.15 -16.15
C ASP A 90 12.64 4.03 -16.82
N THR A 91 13.69 3.61 -16.11
CA THR A 91 15.02 3.29 -16.71
C THR A 91 15.36 1.80 -16.65
N SER A 92 14.70 1.03 -15.80
CA SER A 92 14.93 -0.40 -15.66
C SER A 92 14.46 -1.20 -16.87
N LEU A 93 15.42 -1.60 -17.70
CA LEU A 93 15.24 -2.63 -18.75
C LEU A 93 15.35 -4.06 -18.18
N PHE A 94 15.63 -4.21 -16.89
CA PHE A 94 16.09 -5.48 -16.30
C PHE A 94 15.02 -6.58 -16.28
N ASN A 95 13.74 -6.21 -16.33
CA ASN A 95 12.59 -7.13 -16.37
C ASN A 95 11.70 -6.94 -17.61
N LEU A 96 12.18 -6.20 -18.62
CA LEU A 96 11.45 -6.11 -19.89
C LEU A 96 11.67 -7.41 -20.66
N LEU A 97 10.70 -8.32 -20.56
CA LEU A 97 10.57 -9.44 -21.48
C LEU A 97 10.35 -8.86 -22.88
N GLN A 98 11.40 -8.84 -23.70
CA GLN A 98 11.33 -8.26 -25.04
C GLN A 98 10.92 -9.32 -26.07
N THR A 99 11.17 -10.58 -25.77
CA THR A 99 10.92 -11.70 -26.66
C THR A 99 10.34 -12.90 -25.93
N ALA A 100 9.64 -13.78 -26.66
CA ALA A 100 9.05 -14.99 -26.09
C ALA A 100 10.10 -15.95 -25.49
N SER A 101 11.35 -15.86 -25.94
CA SER A 101 12.47 -16.64 -25.41
C SER A 101 12.83 -16.27 -23.96
N ASP A 102 12.50 -15.05 -23.52
CA ASP A 102 12.83 -14.56 -22.18
C ASP A 102 11.97 -15.21 -21.08
N MET A 103 10.86 -15.86 -21.46
CA MET A 103 9.93 -16.57 -20.55
C MET A 103 10.30 -18.04 -20.30
N SER A 104 11.45 -18.51 -20.80
CA SER A 104 11.77 -19.95 -20.88
C SER A 104 12.59 -20.51 -19.71
N HIS A 105 12.72 -19.81 -18.59
CA HIS A 105 13.54 -20.24 -17.46
C HIS A 105 12.73 -20.76 -16.27
#